data_AF-A0A5B7BNE4-F1
#
_entry.id   AF-A0A5B7BNE4-F1
#
_cell.length_a   1.000
_cell.length_b   1.000
_cell.length_c   1.000
_cell.angle_alpha   90.00
_cell.angle_beta   90.00
_cell.angle_gamma   90.00
#
_symmetry.space_group_name_H-M   'P 1'
#
loop_
_entity.id
_entity.type
_entity.pdbx_description
1 polymer ?
#
loop_
_entity_poly.entity_id
_entity_poly.type
_entity_poly.pdbx_seq_one_letter_code
_entity_poly.pdbx_strand_id
1 'polypeptide(L)'
;WNHIRTPLPKVPWFKVIWFKKHTPRHAFILWLNWLDRLPLKDKLLKWGIIDQNLCNLCNLSPESVDHLFFSCPYSLKIWAAVMDCCLIGNFPSSWTQVKDWFTTNCSDDSFQAKVRKWTLAATVYSIWQERNQRIFKDKKRNCQAILKDITMVVRTQVFLNPEKISTVIGKNICNRW
;
A
#
# COMPACT_ATOMS: atom_id res chain seq x y z
N TRP A 1 32.55 6.39 -6.87
CA TRP A 1 31.07 6.39 -6.98
C TRP A 1 30.55 7.60 -7.74
N ASN A 2 30.84 8.84 -7.32
CA ASN A 2 30.38 10.05 -8.03
C ASN A 2 30.94 10.23 -9.45
N HIS A 3 32.13 9.67 -9.75
CA HIS A 3 32.79 9.82 -11.06
C HIS A 3 32.18 8.99 -12.20
N ILE A 4 31.31 8.02 -11.90
CA ILE A 4 30.70 7.12 -12.91
C ILE A 4 29.18 7.26 -12.99
N ARG A 5 28.58 8.15 -12.19
CA ARG A 5 27.12 8.31 -12.10
C ARG A 5 26.70 9.62 -12.73
N THR A 6 25.79 9.55 -13.69
CA THR A 6 25.00 10.71 -14.10
C THR A 6 23.88 10.94 -13.07
N PRO A 7 23.87 12.08 -12.35
CA PRO A 7 22.82 12.36 -11.38
C PRO A 7 21.48 12.56 -12.08
N LEU A 8 20.56 11.63 -11.87
CA LEU A 8 19.17 11.78 -12.31
C LEU A 8 18.39 12.72 -11.37
N PRO A 9 17.30 13.34 -11.87
CA PRO A 9 16.42 14.17 -11.05
C PRO A 9 15.92 13.42 -9.81
N LYS A 10 15.83 14.15 -8.68
CA LYS A 10 15.25 13.59 -7.46
C LYS A 10 13.76 13.34 -7.69
N VAL A 11 13.34 12.12 -7.44
CA VAL A 11 11.94 11.71 -7.57
C VAL A 11 11.18 11.96 -6.26
N PRO A 12 10.00 12.60 -6.30
CA PRO A 12 9.25 12.97 -5.09
C PRO A 12 8.78 11.76 -4.29
N TRP A 13 8.50 10.64 -4.97
CA TRP A 13 8.04 9.41 -4.33
C TRP A 13 9.09 8.70 -3.47
N PHE A 14 10.38 9.05 -3.59
CA PHE A 14 11.45 8.41 -2.81
C PHE A 14 11.16 8.44 -1.31
N LYS A 15 10.73 9.60 -0.79
CA LYS A 15 10.43 9.77 0.65
C LYS A 15 9.16 9.06 1.12
N VAL A 16 8.30 8.66 0.20
CA VAL A 16 7.08 7.90 0.51
C VAL A 16 7.40 6.42 0.66
N ILE A 17 8.25 5.89 -0.23
CA ILE A 17 8.54 4.45 -0.33
C ILE A 17 9.76 4.07 0.52
N TRP A 18 10.84 4.85 0.42
CA TRP A 18 12.14 4.58 1.00
C TRP A 18 12.42 5.53 2.17
N PHE A 19 11.72 5.32 3.28
CA PHE A 19 11.86 6.12 4.50
C PHE A 19 12.48 5.30 5.64
N LYS A 20 12.96 5.96 6.69
CA LYS A 20 13.57 5.28 7.84
C LYS A 20 12.54 4.33 8.50
N LYS A 21 12.96 3.10 8.80
CA LYS A 21 12.11 2.03 9.36
C LYS A 21 10.95 1.60 8.44
N HIS A 22 11.05 1.78 7.12
CA HIS A 22 10.14 1.09 6.20
C HIS A 22 10.31 -0.43 6.32
N THR A 23 9.27 -1.20 6.03
CA THR A 23 9.40 -2.66 5.96
C THR A 23 9.82 -3.08 4.55
N PRO A 24 11.00 -3.71 4.33
CA PRO A 24 11.57 -3.90 3.00
C PRO A 24 10.64 -4.61 2.00
N ARG A 25 10.01 -5.73 2.40
CA ARG A 25 9.10 -6.48 1.52
C ARG A 25 7.88 -5.66 1.06
N HIS A 26 7.34 -4.82 1.95
CA HIS A 26 6.17 -4.00 1.66
C HIS A 26 6.57 -2.83 0.76
N ALA A 27 7.71 -2.18 1.05
CA ALA A 27 8.27 -1.10 0.25
C ALA A 27 8.62 -1.55 -1.17
N PHE A 28 9.17 -2.75 -1.34
CA PHE A 28 9.50 -3.31 -2.65
C PHE A 28 8.26 -3.49 -3.54
N ILE A 29 7.18 -4.08 -3.01
CA ILE A 29 5.94 -4.24 -3.77
C ILE A 29 5.28 -2.88 -4.06
N LEU A 30 5.29 -1.97 -3.08
CA LEU A 30 4.79 -0.61 -3.28
C LEU A 30 5.57 0.12 -4.38
N TRP A 31 6.90 -0.01 -4.41
CA TRP A 31 7.76 0.55 -5.45
C TRP A 31 7.43 0.04 -6.84
N LEU A 32 7.26 -1.29 -6.99
CA LEU A 32 6.83 -1.86 -8.26
C LEU A 32 5.46 -1.34 -8.67
N ASN A 33 4.50 -1.22 -7.74
CA ASN A 33 3.19 -0.63 -8.04
C ASN A 33 3.32 0.84 -8.49
N TRP A 34 4.20 1.60 -7.83
CA TRP A 34 4.45 3.01 -8.12
C TRP A 34 4.97 3.25 -9.53
N LEU A 35 5.82 2.35 -10.01
CA LEU A 35 6.39 2.39 -11.35
C LEU A 35 5.52 1.68 -12.40
N ASP A 36 4.33 1.22 -12.03
CA ASP A 36 3.46 0.39 -12.87
C ASP A 36 4.16 -0.88 -13.40
N ARG A 37 4.95 -1.53 -12.54
CA ARG A 37 5.74 -2.74 -12.86
C ARG A 37 5.22 -4.01 -12.19
N LEU A 38 4.09 -3.95 -11.48
CA LEU A 38 3.46 -5.18 -10.97
C LEU A 38 2.82 -5.98 -12.11
N PRO A 39 3.02 -7.32 -12.15
CA PRO A 39 2.45 -8.20 -13.17
C PRO A 39 0.97 -8.51 -12.88
N LEU A 40 0.13 -7.50 -13.10
CA LEU A 40 -1.32 -7.61 -13.03
C LEU A 40 -1.87 -8.20 -14.34
N LYS A 41 -3.08 -8.76 -14.30
CA LYS A 41 -3.67 -9.44 -15.46
C LYS A 41 -3.88 -8.56 -16.67
N ASP A 42 -4.10 -7.25 -16.52
CA ASP A 42 -4.14 -6.31 -17.64
C ASP A 42 -2.84 -6.33 -18.47
N LYS A 43 -1.68 -6.39 -17.82
CA LYS A 43 -0.37 -6.50 -18.47
C LYS A 43 -0.13 -7.90 -19.00
N LEU A 44 -0.45 -8.93 -18.21
CA LEU A 44 -0.26 -10.32 -18.63
C LEU A 44 -1.10 -10.66 -19.87
N LEU A 45 -2.33 -10.13 -19.95
CA LEU A 45 -3.19 -10.26 -21.13
C LEU A 45 -2.56 -9.58 -22.35
N LYS A 46 -2.05 -8.35 -22.19
CA LYS A 46 -1.34 -7.63 -23.27
C LYS A 46 -0.07 -8.35 -23.74
N TRP A 47 0.59 -9.08 -22.86
CA TRP A 47 1.77 -9.89 -23.18
C TRP A 47 1.43 -11.27 -23.77
N GLY A 48 0.16 -11.63 -23.89
CA GLY A 48 -0.26 -12.94 -24.39
C GLY A 48 0.05 -14.11 -23.45
N ILE A 49 0.24 -13.83 -22.15
CA ILE A 49 0.53 -14.87 -21.14
C ILE A 49 -0.75 -15.51 -20.60
N ILE A 50 -1.87 -14.79 -20.62
CA ILE A 50 -3.19 -15.26 -20.19
C ILE A 50 -4.24 -14.86 -21.21
N ASP A 51 -5.35 -15.57 -21.24
CA ASP A 51 -6.47 -15.30 -22.16
C ASP A 51 -7.61 -14.48 -21.54
N GLN A 52 -7.67 -14.42 -20.21
CA GLN A 52 -8.79 -13.82 -19.48
C GLN A 52 -8.33 -12.86 -18.39
N ASN A 53 -8.90 -11.66 -18.40
CA ASN A 53 -8.71 -10.67 -17.35
C ASN A 53 -9.98 -10.51 -16.51
N LEU A 54 -10.10 -11.34 -15.47
CA LEU A 54 -11.09 -11.20 -14.42
C LEU A 54 -10.39 -11.15 -13.06
N CYS A 55 -10.73 -10.16 -12.23
CA CYS A 55 -10.13 -9.95 -10.92
C CYS A 55 -10.41 -11.12 -9.96
N ASN A 56 -9.35 -11.76 -9.45
CA ASN A 56 -9.49 -12.90 -8.53
C ASN A 56 -9.99 -12.51 -7.12
N LEU A 57 -10.06 -11.21 -6.81
CA LEU A 57 -10.56 -10.75 -5.51
C LEU A 57 -12.09 -10.66 -5.48
N CYS A 58 -12.71 -10.12 -6.52
CA CYS A 58 -14.16 -9.92 -6.60
C CYS A 58 -14.87 -10.80 -7.63
N ASN A 59 -14.17 -11.27 -8.68
CA ASN A 59 -14.73 -11.95 -9.85
C ASN A 59 -15.80 -11.14 -10.62
N LEU A 60 -15.75 -9.81 -10.57
CA LEU A 60 -16.76 -8.94 -11.18
C LEU A 60 -16.24 -8.05 -12.31
N SER A 61 -14.97 -7.70 -12.30
CA SER A 61 -14.41 -6.74 -13.26
C SER A 61 -12.98 -7.11 -13.65
N PRO A 62 -12.47 -6.59 -14.78
CA PRO A 62 -11.07 -6.79 -15.15
C PRO A 62 -10.10 -6.26 -14.09
N GLU A 63 -9.02 -7.00 -13.84
CA GLU A 63 -7.95 -6.58 -12.94
C GLU A 63 -7.06 -5.54 -13.64
N SER A 64 -6.91 -4.39 -13.00
CA SER A 64 -5.96 -3.32 -13.29
C SER A 64 -5.41 -2.78 -11.97
N VAL A 65 -4.45 -1.87 -11.98
CA VAL A 65 -3.95 -1.24 -10.74
C VAL A 65 -5.08 -0.54 -10.00
N ASP A 66 -5.84 0.31 -10.70
CA ASP A 66 -6.95 1.04 -10.11
C ASP A 66 -8.04 0.09 -9.60
N HIS A 67 -8.37 -0.96 -10.35
CA HIS A 67 -9.35 -1.91 -9.90
C HIS A 67 -8.87 -2.71 -8.69
N LEU A 68 -7.73 -3.40 -8.81
CA LEU A 68 -7.22 -4.30 -7.78
C LEU A 68 -7.08 -3.59 -6.43
N PHE A 69 -6.55 -2.37 -6.44
CA PHE A 69 -6.27 -1.64 -5.21
C PHE A 69 -7.37 -0.68 -4.79
N PHE A 70 -8.09 -0.01 -5.69
CA PHE A 70 -8.91 1.16 -5.33
C PHE A 70 -10.39 1.08 -5.70
N SER A 71 -10.83 0.22 -6.63
CA SER A 71 -12.26 0.07 -6.94
C SER A 71 -12.83 -1.33 -6.74
N CYS A 72 -11.98 -2.33 -6.47
CA CYS A 72 -12.43 -3.68 -6.14
C CYS A 72 -13.21 -3.66 -4.82
N PRO A 73 -14.44 -4.22 -4.77
CA PRO A 73 -15.25 -4.25 -3.54
C PRO A 73 -14.55 -4.91 -2.35
N TYR A 74 -13.67 -5.88 -2.59
CA TYR A 74 -12.85 -6.51 -1.56
C TYR A 74 -11.82 -5.52 -0.97
N SER A 75 -11.10 -4.82 -1.84
CA SER A 75 -10.06 -3.85 -1.45
C SER A 75 -10.66 -2.58 -0.83
N LEU A 76 -11.81 -2.13 -1.31
CA LEU A 76 -12.55 -1.00 -0.73
C LEU A 76 -12.91 -1.23 0.73
N LYS A 77 -13.34 -2.44 1.10
CA LYS A 77 -13.62 -2.80 2.51
C LYS A 77 -12.36 -2.70 3.39
N ILE A 78 -11.20 -3.07 2.84
CA ILE A 78 -9.92 -2.96 3.55
C ILE A 78 -9.56 -1.49 3.73
N TRP A 79 -9.64 -0.68 2.66
CA TRP A 79 -9.32 0.74 2.73
C TRP A 79 -10.22 1.52 3.69
N ALA A 80 -11.53 1.26 3.68
CA ALA A 80 -12.46 1.91 4.60
C ALA A 80 -12.06 1.73 6.06
N ALA A 81 -11.60 0.54 6.45
CA ALA A 81 -11.17 0.28 7.82
C ALA A 81 -9.81 0.92 8.15
N VAL A 82 -8.79 0.78 7.29
CA VAL A 82 -7.43 1.28 7.61
C VAL A 82 -7.31 2.81 7.52
N MET A 83 -8.18 3.46 6.73
CA MET A 83 -8.16 4.91 6.55
C MET A 83 -8.71 5.66 7.76
N ASP A 84 -9.73 5.10 8.41
CA ASP A 84 -10.22 5.63 9.68
C ASP A 84 -9.11 5.59 10.75
N CYS A 85 -8.31 4.52 10.78
CA CYS A 85 -7.15 4.43 11.68
C CYS A 85 -6.04 5.45 11.39
N CYS A 86 -6.00 6.03 10.18
CA CYS A 86 -4.96 6.97 9.74
C CYS A 86 -5.37 8.45 9.77
N LEU A 87 -6.60 8.75 10.22
CA LEU A 87 -7.19 10.10 10.17
C LEU A 87 -7.14 10.66 8.74
N ILE A 88 -7.52 9.84 7.75
CA ILE A 88 -7.66 10.26 6.35
C ILE A 88 -9.15 10.21 6.01
N GLY A 89 -9.79 11.38 5.92
CA GLY A 89 -11.26 11.47 5.73
C GLY A 89 -11.72 11.13 4.32
N ASN A 90 -10.97 11.56 3.29
CA ASN A 90 -11.28 11.29 1.89
C ASN A 90 -10.08 10.59 1.24
N PHE A 91 -10.08 9.26 1.29
CA PHE A 91 -9.04 8.50 0.61
C PHE A 91 -9.22 8.58 -0.91
N PRO A 92 -8.14 8.77 -1.69
CA PRO A 92 -8.28 8.91 -3.13
C PRO A 92 -8.77 7.61 -3.81
N SER A 93 -9.51 7.77 -4.91
CA SER A 93 -10.19 6.65 -5.60
C SER A 93 -9.42 6.09 -6.79
N SER A 94 -8.25 6.66 -7.11
CA SER A 94 -7.35 6.16 -8.16
C SER A 94 -5.90 6.19 -7.72
N TRP A 95 -5.08 5.36 -8.35
CA TRP A 95 -3.66 5.26 -8.03
C TRP A 95 -2.93 6.58 -8.26
N THR A 96 -3.29 7.33 -9.31
CA THR A 96 -2.71 8.65 -9.59
C THR A 96 -2.96 9.62 -8.44
N GLN A 97 -4.20 9.72 -7.97
CA GLN A 97 -4.52 10.60 -6.85
C GLN A 97 -3.85 10.15 -5.54
N VAL A 98 -3.71 8.84 -5.32
CA VAL A 98 -2.95 8.31 -4.16
C VAL A 98 -1.49 8.73 -4.24
N LYS A 99 -0.84 8.61 -5.41
CA LYS A 99 0.54 9.07 -5.59
C LYS A 99 0.67 10.55 -5.24
N ASP A 100 -0.18 11.40 -5.81
CA ASP A 100 -0.15 12.84 -5.61
C ASP A 100 -0.39 13.22 -4.15
N TRP A 101 -1.38 12.60 -3.50
CA TRP A 101 -1.71 12.85 -2.11
C TRP A 101 -0.57 12.48 -1.18
N PHE A 102 0.06 11.31 -1.37
CA PHE A 102 1.16 10.88 -0.51
C PHE A 102 2.45 11.68 -0.76
N THR A 103 2.74 12.07 -2.00
CA THR A 103 3.89 12.93 -2.27
C THR A 103 3.71 14.33 -1.67
N THR A 104 2.48 14.83 -1.60
CA THR A 104 2.18 16.15 -1.05
C THR A 104 2.10 16.13 0.47
N ASN A 105 1.35 15.20 1.05
CA ASN A 105 0.98 15.19 2.47
C ASN A 105 1.85 14.29 3.36
N CYS A 106 2.73 13.48 2.77
CA CYS A 106 3.58 12.55 3.51
C CYS A 106 5.05 12.68 3.08
N SER A 107 5.50 13.83 2.59
CA SER A 107 6.92 14.03 2.23
C SER A 107 7.83 14.26 3.45
N ASP A 108 7.26 14.63 4.60
CA ASP A 108 7.98 14.85 5.85
C ASP A 108 8.28 13.55 6.63
N ASP A 109 9.00 13.71 7.75
CA ASP A 109 9.43 12.65 8.67
C ASP A 109 8.59 12.58 9.96
N SER A 110 7.44 13.25 9.99
CA SER A 110 6.52 13.22 11.12
C SER A 110 6.05 11.79 11.41
N PHE A 111 5.69 11.54 12.66
CA PHE A 111 5.18 10.23 13.07
C PHE A 111 3.88 9.88 12.33
N GLN A 112 2.99 10.85 12.14
CA GLN A 112 1.76 10.69 11.38
C GLN A 112 2.02 10.33 9.91
N ALA A 113 2.95 11.02 9.24
CA ALA A 113 3.34 10.68 7.87
C ALA A 113 3.92 9.26 7.78
N LYS A 114 4.73 8.84 8.76
CA LYS A 114 5.28 7.47 8.81
C LYS A 114 4.20 6.42 8.99
N VAL A 115 3.23 6.63 9.87
CA VAL A 115 2.08 5.73 10.06
C VAL A 115 1.31 5.59 8.75
N ARG A 116 1.00 6.70 8.09
CA ARG A 116 0.32 6.68 6.78
C ARG A 116 1.11 5.91 5.73
N LYS A 117 2.44 6.10 5.65
CA LYS A 117 3.32 5.34 4.72
C LYS A 117 3.35 3.85 5.03
N TRP A 118 3.45 3.47 6.30
CA TRP A 118 3.38 2.06 6.72
C TRP A 118 2.06 1.43 6.32
N THR A 119 0.94 2.13 6.58
CA THR A 119 -0.39 1.66 6.20
C THR A 119 -0.51 1.49 4.68
N LEU A 120 -0.09 2.46 3.89
CA LEU A 120 -0.10 2.36 2.42
C LEU A 120 0.67 1.12 1.95
N ALA A 121 1.92 0.97 2.40
CA ALA A 121 2.77 -0.14 2.00
C ALA A 121 2.22 -1.50 2.45
N ALA A 122 1.74 -1.60 3.70
CA ALA A 122 1.17 -2.82 4.26
C ALA A 122 -0.12 -3.23 3.53
N THR A 123 -1.01 -2.28 3.23
CA THR A 123 -2.27 -2.57 2.53
C THR A 123 -2.03 -3.01 1.10
N VAL A 124 -1.21 -2.27 0.32
CA VAL A 124 -0.87 -2.64 -1.06
C VAL A 124 -0.25 -4.03 -1.13
N TYR A 125 0.73 -4.31 -0.26
CA TYR A 125 1.34 -5.64 -0.20
C TYR A 125 0.34 -6.74 0.20
N SER A 126 -0.52 -6.49 1.17
CA SER A 126 -1.44 -7.53 1.67
C SER A 126 -2.51 -7.88 0.64
N ILE A 127 -3.03 -6.88 -0.09
CA ILE A 127 -3.92 -7.07 -1.24
C ILE A 127 -3.21 -7.86 -2.35
N TRP A 128 -1.98 -7.45 -2.69
CA TRP A 128 -1.17 -8.14 -3.70
C TRP A 128 -0.90 -9.61 -3.31
N GLN A 129 -0.54 -9.84 -2.05
CA GLN A 129 -0.28 -11.17 -1.52
C GLN A 129 -1.54 -12.03 -1.54
N GLU A 130 -2.69 -11.50 -1.11
CA GLU A 130 -3.98 -12.21 -1.15
C GLU A 130 -4.35 -12.58 -2.58
N ARG A 131 -4.24 -11.64 -3.52
CA ARG A 131 -4.46 -11.91 -4.96
C ARG A 131 -3.59 -13.08 -5.44
N ASN A 132 -2.31 -13.08 -5.11
CA ASN A 132 -1.41 -14.17 -5.50
C ASN A 132 -1.73 -15.50 -4.80
N GLN A 133 -2.14 -15.47 -3.53
CA GLN A 133 -2.56 -16.68 -2.82
C GLN A 133 -3.79 -17.33 -3.46
N ARG A 134 -4.75 -16.53 -3.94
CA ARG A 134 -5.92 -17.06 -4.66
C ARG A 134 -5.56 -17.70 -5.99
N ILE A 135 -4.57 -17.15 -6.70
CA ILE A 135 -4.16 -17.67 -8.02
C ILE A 135 -3.32 -18.93 -7.88
N PHE A 136 -2.31 -18.93 -7.00
CA PHE A 136 -1.31 -19.99 -6.98
C PHE A 136 -1.55 -21.05 -5.90
N LYS A 137 -2.44 -20.80 -4.94
CA LYS A 137 -2.66 -21.69 -3.79
C LYS A 137 -4.13 -21.96 -3.50
N ASP A 138 -5.06 -21.39 -4.28
CA ASP A 138 -6.51 -21.40 -4.06
C ASP A 138 -6.92 -21.06 -2.60
N LYS A 139 -6.12 -20.22 -1.92
CA LYS A 139 -6.42 -19.77 -0.56
C LYS A 139 -7.14 -18.44 -0.63
N LYS A 140 -8.36 -18.39 -0.08
CA LYS A 140 -9.22 -17.20 -0.04
C LYS A 140 -9.43 -16.76 1.40
N ARG A 141 -8.81 -15.64 1.79
CA ARG A 141 -9.01 -15.04 3.10
C ARG A 141 -10.06 -13.93 3.01
N ASN A 142 -10.86 -13.80 4.06
CA ASN A 142 -11.80 -12.69 4.18
C ASN A 142 -11.07 -11.38 4.51
N CYS A 143 -11.78 -10.24 4.36
CA CYS A 143 -11.19 -8.93 4.60
C CYS A 143 -10.71 -8.77 6.05
N GLN A 144 -11.39 -9.38 7.03
CA GLN A 144 -11.04 -9.30 8.45
C GLN A 144 -9.67 -9.92 8.74
N ALA A 145 -9.33 -11.05 8.12
CA ALA A 145 -8.01 -11.66 8.26
C ALA A 145 -6.90 -10.74 7.71
N ILE A 146 -7.13 -10.14 6.54
CA ILE A 146 -6.18 -9.19 5.95
C ILE A 146 -6.02 -7.93 6.82
N LEU A 147 -7.13 -7.42 7.37
CA LEU A 147 -7.11 -6.28 8.28
C LEU A 147 -6.30 -6.58 9.54
N LYS A 148 -6.46 -7.77 10.14
CA LYS A 148 -5.64 -8.19 11.29
C LYS A 148 -4.14 -8.19 10.95
N ASP A 149 -3.76 -8.71 9.78
CA ASP A 149 -2.37 -8.72 9.33
C ASP A 149 -1.82 -7.29 9.16
N ILE A 150 -2.58 -6.39 8.53
CA ILE A 150 -2.20 -4.98 8.34
C ILE A 150 -2.06 -4.28 9.70
N THR A 151 -3.06 -4.42 10.57
CA THR A 151 -3.05 -3.83 11.92
C THR A 151 -1.85 -4.31 12.73
N MET A 152 -1.54 -5.60 12.70
CA MET A 152 -0.37 -6.15 13.39
C MET A 152 0.94 -5.55 12.85
N VAL A 153 1.08 -5.42 11.53
CA VAL A 153 2.26 -4.80 10.92
C VAL A 153 2.40 -3.34 11.34
N VAL A 154 1.33 -2.54 11.23
CA VAL A 154 1.37 -1.11 11.56
C VAL A 154 1.59 -0.89 13.05
N ARG A 155 0.88 -1.62 13.92
CA ARG A 155 1.08 -1.57 15.39
C ARG A 155 2.52 -1.91 15.75
N THR A 156 3.10 -2.96 15.18
CA THR A 156 4.50 -3.33 15.45
C THR A 156 5.44 -2.17 15.12
N GLN A 157 5.26 -1.51 13.97
CA GLN A 157 6.08 -0.33 13.63
C GLN A 157 5.86 0.84 14.59
N VAL A 158 4.61 1.09 15.00
CA VAL A 158 4.27 2.12 15.99
C VAL A 158 4.96 1.87 17.33
N PHE A 159 4.86 0.66 17.87
CA PHE A 159 5.45 0.29 19.17
C PHE A 159 6.99 0.26 19.15
N LEU A 160 7.62 0.02 17.99
CA LEU A 160 9.08 0.16 17.81
C LEU A 160 9.56 1.62 17.74
N ASN A 161 8.67 2.60 17.99
CA ASN A 161 8.97 4.04 18.07
C ASN A 161 8.34 4.68 19.33
N PRO A 162 8.68 4.21 20.55
CA PRO A 162 7.98 4.56 21.78
C PRO A 162 8.05 6.05 22.11
N GLU A 163 9.18 6.72 21.85
CA GLU A 163 9.36 8.17 22.00
C GLU A 163 8.36 9.03 21.20
N LYS A 164 7.63 8.47 20.22
CA LYS A 164 6.62 9.20 19.44
C LYS A 164 5.18 8.96 19.93
N ILE A 165 4.95 7.88 20.69
CA ILE A 165 3.63 7.51 21.24
C ILE A 165 3.17 8.51 22.31
N SER A 166 4.10 9.14 23.03
CA SER A 166 3.79 10.10 24.10
C SER A 166 3.10 11.38 23.63
N THR A 167 3.18 11.70 22.33
CA THR A 167 2.52 12.87 21.73
C THR A 167 1.00 12.68 21.64
N VAL A 168 0.21 13.77 21.68
CA VAL A 168 -1.27 13.69 21.55
C VAL A 168 -1.69 12.98 20.25
N ILE A 169 -1.02 13.32 19.14
CA ILE A 169 -1.24 12.67 17.84
C ILE A 169 -0.84 11.20 17.90
N GLY A 170 0.28 10.88 18.55
CA GLY A 170 0.73 9.50 18.77
C GLY A 170 -0.30 8.68 19.54
N LYS A 171 -0.82 9.19 20.66
CA LYS A 171 -1.87 8.53 21.46
C LYS A 171 -3.16 8.34 20.67
N ASN A 172 -3.63 9.36 19.95
CA ASN A 172 -4.84 9.27 19.13
C ASN A 172 -4.72 8.22 18.02
N ILE A 173 -3.56 8.14 17.36
CA ILE A 173 -3.28 7.13 16.35
C ILE A 173 -3.21 5.74 16.99
N CYS A 174 -2.52 5.59 18.14
CA CYS A 174 -2.43 4.31 18.85
C CYS A 174 -3.81 3.81 19.30
N ASN A 175 -4.69 4.69 19.76
CA ASN A 175 -6.04 4.32 20.20
C ASN A 175 -6.93 3.84 19.06
N ARG A 176 -6.66 4.26 17.82
CA ARG A 176 -7.42 3.86 16.63
C ARG A 176 -6.89 2.59 15.96
N TRP A 177 -5.63 2.24 16.19
CA TRP A 177 -4.99 1.05 15.65
C TRP A 177 -5.09 -0.11 16.60
#